data_AF-A0A5R9AQW3-F1
#
_entry.id   AF-A0A5R9AQW3-F1
#
_cell.length_a   1.000
_cell.length_b   1.000
_cell.length_c   1.000
_cell.angle_alpha   90.00
_cell.angle_beta   90.00
_cell.angle_gamma   90.00
#
_symmetry.space_group_name_H-M   'P 1'
#
loop_
_entity.id
_entity.type
_entity.pdbx_description
1 polymer ?
#
loop_
_entity_poly.entity_id
_entity_poly.type
_entity_poly.pdbx_seq_one_letter_code
_entity_poly.pdbx_strand_id
1 'polypeptide(L)'
;MKATKDQKQYIYKLCGYTNTDLKEELVQWATEDVNKTSTNDLTFDQANTIIINRGGKPQAANTWGFFDGKNPQHKHVLSLLIQMGWKSKHPKSGYNIADIARFGEWLASAKSPVHKPLKKMDTAECTTIINALKSMVGKTYK
;
A
#
# COMPACT_ATOMS: atom_id res chain seq x y z
N MET A 1 4.99 6.93 0.67
CA MET A 1 4.80 5.46 0.84
C MET A 1 6.18 4.85 0.99
N LYS A 2 6.42 3.98 1.98
CA LYS A 2 7.70 3.26 2.09
C LYS A 2 7.81 2.17 1.02
N ALA A 3 9.03 1.76 0.67
CA ALA A 3 9.26 0.65 -0.24
C ALA A 3 8.58 -0.64 0.25
N THR A 4 7.94 -1.38 -0.66
CA THR A 4 7.28 -2.66 -0.33
C THR A 4 8.30 -3.76 -0.06
N LYS A 5 7.89 -4.83 0.63
CA LYS A 5 8.73 -6.01 0.84
C LYS A 5 9.20 -6.59 -0.50
N ASP A 6 8.32 -6.63 -1.48
CA ASP A 6 8.59 -7.16 -2.81
C ASP A 6 9.61 -6.30 -3.58
N GLN A 7 9.52 -4.97 -3.48
CA GLN A 7 10.53 -4.07 -4.07
C GLN A 7 11.90 -4.30 -3.43
N LYS A 8 11.97 -4.41 -2.10
CA LYS A 8 13.22 -4.64 -1.38
C LYS A 8 13.87 -5.97 -1.78
N GLN A 9 13.07 -7.04 -1.85
CA GLN A 9 13.55 -8.34 -2.32
C GLN A 9 14.00 -8.30 -3.78
N TYR A 10 13.30 -7.56 -4.62
CA TYR A 10 13.65 -7.44 -6.04
C TYR A 10 14.95 -6.67 -6.26
N ILE A 11 15.16 -5.56 -5.53
CA ILE A 11 16.44 -4.84 -5.51
C ILE A 11 17.57 -5.78 -5.07
N TYR A 12 17.34 -6.56 -3.99
CA TYR A 12 18.33 -7.50 -3.49
C TYR A 12 18.71 -8.57 -4.53
N LYS A 13 17.73 -9.08 -5.30
CA LYS A 13 17.96 -9.97 -6.44
C LYS A 13 18.76 -9.31 -7.55
N LEU A 14 18.44 -8.06 -7.91
CA LEU A 14 19.16 -7.31 -8.96
C LEU A 14 20.61 -7.00 -8.57
N CYS A 15 20.90 -6.87 -7.27
CA CYS A 15 22.26 -6.72 -6.75
C CYS A 15 23.03 -8.05 -6.63
N GLY A 16 22.43 -9.19 -7.00
CA GLY A 16 23.07 -10.51 -6.94
C GLY A 16 23.08 -11.14 -5.54
N TYR A 17 22.19 -10.73 -4.64
CA TYR A 17 22.03 -11.18 -3.25
C TYR A 17 23.23 -10.93 -2.33
N THR A 18 24.47 -11.05 -2.77
CA THR A 18 25.66 -10.98 -1.90
C THR A 18 26.34 -9.62 -1.84
N ASN A 19 26.05 -8.71 -2.78
CA ASN A 19 26.70 -7.40 -2.82
C ASN A 19 26.00 -6.38 -1.93
N THR A 20 26.36 -6.39 -0.64
CA THR A 20 25.87 -5.45 0.36
C THR A 20 26.27 -4.01 0.02
N ASP A 21 27.52 -3.76 -0.34
CA ASP A 21 28.06 -2.41 -0.61
C ASP A 21 27.35 -1.74 -1.79
N LEU A 22 27.17 -2.47 -2.89
CA LEU A 22 26.44 -2.00 -4.07
C LEU A 22 24.99 -1.59 -3.75
N LYS A 23 24.34 -2.34 -2.86
CA LYS A 23 22.99 -2.01 -2.39
C LYS A 23 23.00 -0.73 -1.56
N GLU A 24 24.02 -0.51 -0.73
CA GLU A 24 24.13 0.69 0.09
C GLU A 24 24.42 1.93 -0.74
N GLU A 25 25.33 1.85 -1.72
CA GLU A 25 25.59 2.91 -2.70
C GLU A 25 24.31 3.29 -3.47
N LEU A 26 23.54 2.29 -3.89
CA LEU A 26 22.27 2.50 -4.59
C LEU A 26 21.21 3.19 -3.72
N VAL A 27 21.15 2.83 -2.44
CA VAL A 27 20.25 3.49 -1.49
C VAL A 27 20.67 4.94 -1.32
N GLN A 28 21.94 5.20 -1.03
CA GLN A 28 22.48 6.57 -0.87
C GLN A 28 22.26 7.43 -2.10
N TRP A 29 22.49 6.86 -3.30
CA TRP A 29 22.23 7.52 -4.58
C TRP A 29 20.75 7.88 -4.75
N ALA A 30 19.84 6.94 -4.46
CA ALA A 30 18.40 7.19 -4.62
C ALA A 30 17.79 8.08 -3.53
N THR A 31 18.41 8.13 -2.35
CA THR A 31 17.97 9.00 -1.24
C THR A 31 18.68 10.34 -1.18
N GLU A 32 19.72 10.53 -2.00
CA GLU A 32 20.62 11.69 -1.97
C GLU A 32 21.17 11.98 -0.56
N ASP A 33 21.36 10.92 0.23
CA ASP A 33 21.68 11.00 1.66
C ASP A 33 22.64 9.87 2.04
N VAL A 34 23.86 10.25 2.36
CA VAL A 34 24.97 9.33 2.65
C VAL A 34 24.71 8.52 3.92
N ASN A 35 23.87 9.00 4.85
CA ASN A 35 23.58 8.30 6.10
C ASN A 35 22.55 7.18 5.94
N LYS A 36 21.85 7.11 4.79
CA LYS A 36 20.85 6.08 4.51
C LYS A 36 21.47 4.97 3.69
N THR A 37 21.66 3.82 4.32
CA THR A 37 22.22 2.62 3.67
C THR A 37 21.21 1.47 3.61
N SER A 38 20.09 1.58 4.33
CA SER A 38 19.09 0.52 4.40
C SER A 38 18.01 0.67 3.33
N THR A 39 17.61 -0.46 2.72
CA THR A 39 16.42 -0.50 1.85
C THR A 39 15.11 -0.19 2.60
N ASN A 40 15.14 -0.13 3.94
CA ASN A 40 14.03 0.33 4.76
C ASN A 40 13.81 1.84 4.75
N ASP A 41 14.83 2.60 4.35
CA ASP A 41 14.78 4.07 4.29
C ASP A 41 14.26 4.58 2.95
N LEU A 42 14.14 3.68 1.97
CA LEU A 42 13.59 3.97 0.66
C LEU A 42 12.08 4.21 0.68
N THR A 43 11.66 5.23 -0.05
CA THR A 43 10.28 5.36 -0.49
C THR A 43 9.98 4.41 -1.65
N PHE A 44 8.68 4.18 -1.93
CA PHE A 44 8.22 3.36 -3.03
C PHE A 44 8.79 3.81 -4.38
N ASP A 45 8.83 5.12 -4.61
CA ASP A 45 9.29 5.70 -5.86
C ASP A 45 10.81 5.59 -6.00
N GLN A 46 11.56 5.87 -4.92
CA GLN A 46 13.02 5.69 -4.89
C GLN A 46 13.42 4.24 -5.13
N ALA A 47 12.69 3.28 -4.54
CA ALA A 47 12.92 1.86 -4.80
C ALA A 47 12.67 1.51 -6.28
N ASN A 48 11.63 2.05 -6.91
CA ASN A 48 11.39 1.87 -8.34
C ASN A 48 12.48 2.51 -9.21
N THR A 49 13.02 3.67 -8.84
CA THR A 49 14.16 4.30 -9.54
C THR A 49 15.38 3.38 -9.55
N ILE A 50 15.71 2.76 -8.41
CA ILE A 50 16.80 1.78 -8.32
C ILE A 50 16.52 0.58 -9.23
N ILE A 51 15.29 0.05 -9.21
CA ILE A 51 14.89 -1.08 -10.03
C ILE A 51 15.07 -0.77 -11.53
N ILE A 52 14.63 0.41 -11.97
CA ILE A 52 14.76 0.86 -13.37
C ILE A 52 16.24 1.02 -13.76
N ASN A 53 17.05 1.66 -12.92
CA ASN A 53 18.48 1.85 -13.15
C ASN A 53 19.19 0.50 -13.39
N ARG A 54 18.78 -0.54 -12.67
CA ARG A 54 19.31 -1.91 -12.80
C ARG A 54 18.63 -2.74 -13.90
N GLY A 55 17.85 -2.12 -14.79
CA GLY A 55 17.19 -2.78 -15.92
C GLY A 55 15.98 -3.63 -15.53
N GLY A 56 15.48 -3.50 -14.30
CA GLY A 56 14.29 -4.20 -13.82
C GLY A 56 13.00 -3.48 -14.20
N LYS A 57 11.88 -4.21 -14.17
CA LYS A 57 10.54 -3.63 -14.35
C LYS A 57 10.06 -2.97 -13.05
N PRO A 58 9.63 -1.70 -13.06
CA PRO A 58 9.12 -1.03 -11.87
C PRO A 58 7.84 -1.71 -11.38
N GLN A 59 7.63 -1.70 -10.07
CA GLN A 59 6.42 -2.26 -9.47
C GLN A 59 5.33 -1.19 -9.44
N ALA A 60 4.10 -1.57 -9.78
CA ALA A 60 2.95 -0.69 -9.69
C ALA A 60 2.51 -0.53 -8.24
N ALA A 61 2.16 0.70 -7.85
CA ALA A 61 1.60 0.95 -6.53
C ALA A 61 0.26 0.19 -6.36
N ASN A 62 -0.02 -0.27 -5.14
CA ASN A 62 -1.30 -0.92 -4.86
C ASN A 62 -2.44 0.11 -4.96
N THR A 63 -3.14 0.11 -6.10
CA THR A 63 -4.27 0.98 -6.39
C THR A 63 -5.63 0.36 -6.03
N TRP A 64 -5.66 -0.84 -5.46
CA TRP A 64 -6.90 -1.58 -5.22
C TRP A 64 -7.84 -0.86 -4.25
N GLY A 65 -7.29 -0.16 -3.26
CA GLY A 65 -8.07 0.59 -2.28
C GLY A 65 -8.53 1.97 -2.74
N PHE A 66 -8.13 2.43 -3.94
CA PHE A 66 -8.44 3.79 -4.38
C PHE A 66 -9.96 3.98 -4.49
N PHE A 67 -10.41 5.10 -3.94
CA PHE A 67 -11.83 5.43 -3.85
C PHE A 67 -12.19 6.66 -4.68
N ASP A 68 -13.48 6.91 -4.79
CA ASP A 68 -14.04 8.10 -5.44
C ASP A 68 -14.82 8.89 -4.38
N GLY A 69 -14.38 10.13 -4.13
CA GLY A 69 -15.02 11.02 -3.16
C GLY A 69 -16.42 11.48 -3.58
N LYS A 70 -16.82 11.31 -4.83
CA LYS A 70 -18.19 11.58 -5.29
C LYS A 70 -19.13 10.41 -5.02
N ASN A 71 -18.61 9.19 -4.89
CA ASN A 71 -19.41 8.00 -4.64
C ASN A 71 -19.75 7.86 -3.13
N PRO A 72 -21.04 7.85 -2.75
CA PRO A 72 -21.44 7.72 -1.35
C PRO A 72 -21.11 6.36 -0.73
N GLN A 73 -21.13 5.27 -1.51
CA GLN A 73 -20.75 3.94 -1.03
C GLN A 73 -19.26 3.89 -0.66
N HIS A 74 -18.41 4.51 -1.49
CA HIS A 74 -16.98 4.61 -1.22
C HIS A 74 -16.69 5.40 0.06
N LYS A 75 -17.39 6.52 0.28
CA LYS A 75 -17.33 7.26 1.54
C LYS A 75 -17.74 6.41 2.73
N HIS A 76 -18.78 5.59 2.59
CA HIS A 76 -19.22 4.69 3.65
C HIS A 76 -18.17 3.63 3.97
N VAL A 77 -17.53 3.03 2.96
CA VAL A 77 -16.39 2.12 3.13
C VAL A 77 -15.30 2.80 3.98
N LEU A 78 -14.88 4.02 3.65
CA LEU A 78 -13.85 4.73 4.42
C LEU A 78 -14.24 4.94 5.89
N SER A 79 -15.51 5.25 6.16
CA SER A 79 -16.02 5.38 7.53
C SER A 79 -15.90 4.06 8.29
N LEU A 80 -16.27 2.94 7.66
CA LEU A 80 -16.16 1.61 8.26
C LEU A 80 -14.71 1.21 8.56
N LEU A 81 -13.78 1.54 7.67
CA LEU A 81 -12.35 1.31 7.88
C LEU A 81 -11.83 2.05 9.13
N ILE A 82 -12.25 3.29 9.33
CA ILE A 82 -11.88 4.06 10.53
C ILE A 82 -12.48 3.42 11.79
N GLN A 83 -13.75 3.00 11.75
CA GLN A 83 -14.44 2.36 12.87
C GLN A 83 -13.76 1.05 13.30
N MET A 84 -13.34 0.20 12.37
CA MET A 84 -12.58 -1.02 12.69
C MET A 84 -11.11 -0.78 13.09
N GLY A 85 -10.68 0.49 13.18
CA GLY A 85 -9.32 0.86 13.55
C GLY A 85 -8.30 0.75 12.41
N TRP A 86 -8.71 0.56 11.16
CA TRP A 86 -7.84 0.64 9.99
C TRP A 86 -7.66 2.10 9.60
N LYS A 87 -6.90 2.80 10.43
CA LYS A 87 -6.63 4.24 10.31
C LYS A 87 -5.14 4.52 10.37
N SER A 88 -4.70 5.51 9.61
CA SER A 88 -3.34 6.06 9.65
C SER A 88 -3.43 7.57 9.91
N LYS A 89 -2.37 8.16 10.48
CA LYS A 89 -2.32 9.61 10.67
C LYS A 89 -1.94 10.27 9.35
N HIS A 90 -2.71 11.28 8.94
CA HIS A 90 -2.36 12.08 7.79
C HIS A 90 -1.11 12.93 8.10
N PRO A 91 -0.05 12.88 7.27
CA PRO A 91 1.25 13.46 7.59
C PRO A 91 1.24 14.98 7.75
N LYS A 92 0.31 15.69 7.11
CA LYS A 92 0.22 17.16 7.18
C LYS A 92 -0.77 17.68 8.21
N SER A 93 -1.88 16.98 8.41
CA SER A 93 -3.00 17.49 9.23
C SER A 93 -3.14 16.77 10.57
N GLY A 94 -2.43 15.65 10.78
CA GLY A 94 -2.47 14.89 12.03
C GLY A 94 -3.76 14.12 12.28
N TYR A 95 -4.82 14.34 11.48
CA TYR A 95 -6.08 13.62 11.60
C TYR A 95 -5.94 12.15 11.21
N ASN A 96 -6.76 11.31 11.86
CA ASN A 96 -6.89 9.91 11.49
C ASN A 96 -7.67 9.80 10.17
N ILE A 97 -7.04 9.22 9.17
CA ILE A 97 -7.64 8.90 7.88
C ILE A 97 -7.70 7.38 7.71
N ALA A 98 -8.60 6.88 6.86
CA ALA A 98 -8.67 5.46 6.56
C ALA A 98 -7.36 4.97 5.92
N ASP A 99 -6.88 3.80 6.32
CA ASP A 99 -5.69 3.18 5.74
C ASP A 99 -6.04 2.49 4.41
N ILE A 100 -5.90 3.25 3.33
CA ILE A 100 -6.22 2.84 1.96
C ILE A 100 -5.31 1.70 1.49
N ALA A 101 -4.04 1.72 1.89
CA ALA A 101 -3.07 0.71 1.46
C ALA A 101 -3.43 -0.66 2.05
N ARG A 102 -3.66 -0.69 3.37
CA ARG A 102 -4.12 -1.89 4.07
C ARG A 102 -5.46 -2.40 3.53
N PHE A 103 -6.38 -1.50 3.21
CA PHE A 103 -7.64 -1.88 2.58
C PHE A 103 -7.45 -2.48 1.19
N GLY A 104 -6.58 -1.90 0.36
CA GLY A 104 -6.24 -2.44 -0.95
C GLY A 104 -5.64 -3.85 -0.88
N GLU A 105 -4.77 -4.11 0.10
CA GLU A 105 -4.22 -5.45 0.36
C GLU A 105 -5.30 -6.44 0.76
N TRP A 106 -6.26 -6.04 1.60
CA TRP A 106 -7.39 -6.89 1.96
C TRP A 106 -8.26 -7.22 0.74
N LEU A 107 -8.56 -6.22 -0.10
CA LEU A 107 -9.29 -6.40 -1.37
C LEU A 107 -8.57 -7.37 -2.32
N ALA A 108 -7.25 -7.29 -2.39
CA ALA A 108 -6.41 -8.17 -3.20
C ALA A 108 -6.18 -9.56 -2.57
N SER A 109 -6.68 -9.81 -1.36
CA SER A 109 -6.51 -11.10 -0.69
C SER A 109 -7.70 -12.02 -0.94
N ALA A 110 -7.52 -13.32 -0.68
CA ALA A 110 -8.61 -14.31 -0.69
C ALA A 110 -9.68 -14.06 0.39
N LYS A 111 -9.46 -13.12 1.31
CA LYS A 111 -10.41 -12.76 2.36
C LYS A 111 -11.48 -11.77 1.87
N SER A 112 -11.27 -11.14 0.72
CA SER A 112 -12.26 -10.25 0.11
C SER A 112 -13.30 -11.06 -0.68
N PRO A 113 -14.61 -10.78 -0.50
CA PRO A 113 -15.65 -11.51 -1.20
C PRO A 113 -15.74 -11.19 -2.70
N VAL A 114 -15.26 -10.03 -3.15
CA VAL A 114 -15.36 -9.59 -4.56
C VAL A 114 -14.01 -9.69 -5.30
N HIS A 115 -12.89 -9.59 -4.58
CA HIS A 115 -11.54 -9.67 -5.15
C HIS A 115 -11.32 -8.79 -6.39
N LYS A 116 -11.66 -7.50 -6.27
CA LYS A 116 -11.55 -6.51 -7.34
C LYS A 116 -11.07 -5.17 -6.76
N PRO A 117 -10.41 -4.30 -7.53
CA PRO A 117 -10.16 -2.92 -7.12
C PRO A 117 -11.46 -2.16 -6.87
N LEU A 118 -11.55 -1.37 -5.80
CA LEU A 118 -12.77 -0.67 -5.38
C LEU A 118 -13.36 0.20 -6.51
N LYS A 119 -12.51 0.97 -7.20
CA LYS A 119 -12.93 1.82 -8.34
C LYS A 119 -13.51 1.05 -9.54
N LYS A 120 -13.26 -0.25 -9.65
CA LYS A 120 -13.75 -1.10 -10.74
C LYS A 120 -14.98 -1.92 -10.32
N MET A 121 -15.41 -1.81 -9.07
CA MET A 121 -16.58 -2.52 -8.57
C MET A 121 -17.86 -1.82 -9.03
N ASP A 122 -18.87 -2.63 -9.32
CA ASP A 122 -20.23 -2.11 -9.48
C ASP A 122 -20.89 -1.80 -8.11
N THR A 123 -22.12 -1.30 -8.16
CA THR A 123 -22.88 -0.90 -6.97
C THR A 123 -23.27 -2.08 -6.06
N ALA A 124 -23.50 -3.27 -6.64
CA ALA A 124 -23.88 -4.48 -5.91
C ALA A 124 -22.66 -5.14 -5.24
N GLU A 125 -21.54 -5.18 -5.96
CA GLU A 125 -20.22 -5.57 -5.48
C GLU A 125 -19.76 -4.66 -4.33
N CYS A 126 -19.90 -3.33 -4.48
CA CYS A 126 -19.62 -2.39 -3.40
C CYS A 126 -20.49 -2.65 -2.17
N THR A 127 -21.78 -2.98 -2.36
CA THR A 127 -22.70 -3.30 -1.25
C THR A 127 -22.26 -4.58 -0.52
N THR A 128 -21.81 -5.58 -1.26
CA THR A 128 -21.25 -6.83 -0.69
C THR A 128 -20.04 -6.54 0.19
N ILE A 129 -19.13 -5.69 -0.27
CA ILE A 129 -17.95 -5.27 0.51
C ILE A 129 -18.36 -4.49 1.77
N ILE A 130 -19.30 -3.56 1.65
CA ILE A 130 -19.84 -2.80 2.79
C ILE A 130 -20.39 -3.74 3.86
N ASN A 131 -21.17 -4.75 3.45
CA ASN A 131 -21.75 -5.71 4.38
C ASN A 131 -20.67 -6.55 5.08
N ALA A 132 -19.66 -7.01 4.34
CA ALA A 132 -18.52 -7.72 4.91
C ALA A 132 -17.78 -6.85 5.95
N LEU A 133 -17.50 -5.58 5.62
CA LEU A 133 -16.85 -4.64 6.54
C LEU A 133 -17.69 -4.36 7.79
N LYS A 134 -19.01 -4.19 7.65
CA LYS A 134 -19.93 -4.05 8.80
C LYS A 134 -19.86 -5.25 9.74
N SER A 135 -19.88 -6.47 9.19
CA SER A 135 -19.73 -7.69 10.00
C SER A 135 -18.37 -7.77 10.71
N MET A 136 -17.30 -7.28 10.08
CA MET A 136 -15.98 -7.18 10.71
C MET A 136 -15.96 -6.17 11.86
N VAL A 137 -16.51 -4.97 11.65
CA VAL A 137 -16.65 -3.94 12.69
C VAL A 137 -17.43 -4.49 13.88
N GLY A 138 -18.57 -5.16 13.64
CA GLY A 138 -19.37 -5.76 14.70
C GLY A 138 -18.66 -6.85 15.50
N LYS A 139 -17.63 -7.49 14.94
CA LYS A 139 -16.76 -8.43 15.68
C LYS A 139 -15.64 -7.75 16.46
N THR A 140 -15.26 -6.53 16.08
CA THR A 140 -14.21 -5.77 16.78
C THR A 140 -14.67 -5.21 18.13
N TYR A 141 -15.98 -4.98 18.28
CA TYR A 141 -16.58 -4.40 19.50
C TYR A 141 -17.39 -5.41 20.34
N LYS A 142 -17.28 -6.71 20.04
CA LYS A 142 -17.82 -7.80 20.85
C LYS A 142 -16.75 -8.38 21.74
#